data_AF-A0A8K0KHG5-F1
#
_entry.id   AF-A0A8K0KHG5-F1
#
_cell.length_a   1.000
_cell.length_b   1.000
_cell.length_c   1.000
_cell.angle_alpha   90.00
_cell.angle_beta   90.00
_cell.angle_gamma   90.00
#
_symmetry.space_group_name_H-M   'P 1'
#
loop_
_entity.id
_entity.type
_entity.pdbx_description
1 polymer ?
#
loop_
_entity_poly.entity_id
_entity_poly.type
_entity_poly.pdbx_seq_one_letter_code
_entity_poly.pdbx_strand_id
1 'polypeptide(L)'
;MVAEEQALQREARKGMTDEEAEFSVEASLDNQVYLWSDKYRPRKPRYFNRVHTGFEWNKYNQTHYDMDNPPPKIVQGYKFNIFYPDLIDKSTTPEYFLTSCPDNRDFAILRFHAGPPYEDIAFKIVNREWEYSYKRGFRCQFHNNIFQLWFHFKRYRYRR
;
A
#
# COMPACT_ATOMS: atom_id res chain seq x y z
N MET A 1 12.06 8.60 20.96
CA MET A 1 11.03 7.68 20.42
C MET A 1 9.78 8.42 19.94
N VAL A 2 9.08 9.23 20.76
CA VAL A 2 7.85 9.95 20.32
C VAL A 2 8.11 11.03 19.24
N ALA A 3 9.27 11.70 19.27
CA ALA A 3 9.57 12.79 18.34
C ALA A 3 9.82 12.32 16.90
N GLU A 4 10.57 11.22 16.71
CA GLU A 4 10.76 10.60 15.39
C GLU A 4 9.44 10.05 14.85
N GLU A 5 8.65 9.39 15.70
CA GLU A 5 7.30 8.92 15.37
C GLU A 5 6.38 10.06 14.91
N GLN A 6 6.39 11.20 15.60
CA GLN A 6 5.60 12.36 15.20
C GLN A 6 6.13 13.02 13.91
N ALA A 7 7.45 13.09 13.72
CA ALA A 7 8.04 13.62 12.49
C ALA A 7 7.69 12.75 11.28
N LEU A 8 7.71 11.44 11.47
CA LEU A 8 7.39 10.42 10.49
C LEU A 8 5.90 10.42 10.15
N GLN A 9 5.02 10.55 11.15
CA GLN A 9 3.59 10.77 10.93
C GLN A 9 3.31 12.11 10.24
N ARG A 10 4.05 13.18 10.55
CA ARG A 10 3.91 14.48 9.87
C ARG A 10 4.33 14.39 8.42
N GLU A 11 5.46 13.76 8.13
CA GLU A 11 5.93 13.58 6.75
C GLU A 11 4.98 12.67 5.97
N ALA A 12 4.50 11.61 6.61
CA ALA A 12 3.51 10.72 6.02
C ALA A 12 2.14 11.39 5.83
N ARG A 13 1.75 12.36 6.68
CA ARG A 13 0.54 13.20 6.53
C ARG A 13 0.71 14.32 5.51
N LYS A 14 1.93 14.74 5.22
CA LYS A 14 2.23 15.82 4.29
C LYS A 14 1.72 15.46 2.88
N GLY A 15 0.97 16.37 2.26
CA GLY A 15 0.41 16.15 0.92
C GLY A 15 -0.75 15.17 0.84
N MET A 16 -1.53 14.99 1.93
CA MET A 16 -2.84 14.34 1.83
C MET A 16 -3.77 15.20 0.99
N THR A 17 -4.27 14.65 -0.11
CA THR A 17 -5.32 15.27 -0.92
C THR A 17 -6.68 14.71 -0.52
N ASP A 18 -7.78 15.40 -0.86
CA ASP A 18 -9.16 14.96 -0.58
C ASP A 18 -9.54 13.61 -1.24
N GLU A 19 -8.70 13.13 -2.15
CA GLU A 19 -8.83 11.86 -2.86
C GLU A 19 -8.12 10.71 -2.14
N GLU A 20 -7.36 10.97 -1.08
CA GLU A 20 -6.62 9.97 -0.32
C GLU A 20 -7.25 9.76 1.07
N ALA A 21 -7.55 8.50 1.40
CA ALA A 21 -8.01 8.10 2.72
C ALA A 21 -6.99 7.16 3.38
N GLU A 22 -6.98 7.11 4.72
CA GLU A 22 -6.17 6.15 5.47
C GLU A 22 -6.64 4.71 5.20
N PHE A 23 -5.68 3.78 5.07
CA PHE A 23 -5.95 2.39 4.76
C PHE A 23 -5.21 1.47 5.74
N SER A 24 -5.94 0.57 6.41
CA SER A 24 -5.39 -0.31 7.45
C SER A 24 -5.95 -1.73 7.43
N VAL A 25 -6.48 -2.17 6.28
CA VAL A 25 -7.10 -3.51 6.16
C VAL A 25 -6.00 -4.57 6.00
N GLU A 26 -5.49 -5.05 7.13
CA GLU A 26 -4.54 -6.16 7.18
C GLU A 26 -5.22 -7.48 6.76
N ALA A 27 -4.44 -8.32 6.07
CA ALA A 27 -4.80 -9.71 5.80
C ALA A 27 -4.05 -10.61 6.79
N SER A 28 -4.75 -11.58 7.36
CA SER A 28 -4.14 -12.59 8.22
C SER A 28 -3.12 -13.40 7.43
N LEU A 29 -1.89 -13.44 7.92
CA LEU A 29 -0.88 -14.40 7.49
C LEU A 29 -0.88 -15.59 8.45
N ASP A 30 -0.60 -16.78 7.94
CA ASP A 30 -0.39 -17.95 8.79
C ASP A 30 0.78 -17.70 9.74
N ASN A 31 0.70 -18.28 10.95
CA ASN A 31 1.75 -18.16 11.95
C ASN A 31 3.09 -18.62 11.37
N GLN A 32 3.99 -17.67 11.15
CA GLN A 32 5.32 -17.94 10.63
C GLN A 32 6.29 -18.23 11.77
N VAL A 33 6.95 -19.39 11.70
CA VAL A 33 8.03 -19.72 12.64
C VAL A 33 9.31 -19.07 12.14
N TYR A 34 9.74 -18.02 12.82
CA TYR A 34 10.97 -17.30 12.49
C TYR A 34 12.17 -17.93 13.20
N LEU A 35 13.17 -18.43 12.44
CA LEU A 35 14.40 -19.02 12.97
C LEU A 35 15.21 -18.06 13.86
N TRP A 36 14.98 -16.75 13.73
CA TRP A 36 15.65 -15.71 14.50
C TRP A 36 14.89 -15.30 15.77
N SER A 37 13.68 -15.84 16.01
CA SER A 37 12.82 -15.45 17.14
C SER A 37 13.44 -15.73 18.50
N ASP A 38 14.34 -16.72 18.59
CA ASP A 38 15.12 -17.01 19.80
C ASP A 38 16.14 -15.90 20.13
N LYS A 39 16.61 -15.18 19.11
CA LYS A 39 17.65 -14.15 19.23
C LYS A 39 17.07 -12.74 19.33
N TYR A 40 15.97 -12.48 18.64
CA TYR A 40 15.34 -11.16 18.60
C TYR A 40 13.83 -11.30 18.81
N ARG A 41 13.25 -10.42 19.62
CA ARG A 41 11.79 -10.39 19.84
C ARG A 41 11.09 -9.94 18.55
N PRO A 42 10.22 -10.76 17.95
CA PRO A 42 9.44 -10.37 16.78
C PRO A 42 8.59 -9.13 17.03
N ARG A 43 8.51 -8.25 16.03
CA ARG A 43 7.73 -7.01 16.08
C ARG A 43 7.00 -6.79 14.77
N LYS A 44 5.74 -6.34 14.85
CA LYS A 44 5.04 -5.84 13.68
C LYS A 44 5.58 -4.47 13.29
N PRO A 45 5.92 -4.24 12.00
CA PRO A 45 6.33 -2.94 11.53
C PRO A 45 5.18 -1.95 11.61
N ARG A 46 5.53 -0.68 11.78
CA ARG A 46 4.54 0.39 11.75
C ARG A 46 4.32 0.78 10.30
N TYR A 47 3.12 1.22 9.96
CA TYR A 47 2.84 1.67 8.60
C TYR A 47 1.88 2.85 8.61
N PHE A 48 1.88 3.60 7.51
CA PHE A 48 0.90 4.62 7.22
C PHE A 48 0.52 4.50 5.75
N ASN A 49 -0.51 3.70 5.50
CA ASN A 49 -0.96 3.42 4.15
C ASN A 49 -2.14 4.31 3.80
N ARG A 50 -2.21 4.67 2.52
CA ARG A 50 -3.33 5.42 1.94
C ARG A 50 -3.92 4.66 0.78
N VAL A 51 -5.23 4.77 0.66
CA VAL A 51 -5.97 4.36 -0.52
C VAL A 51 -6.34 5.62 -1.30
N HIS A 52 -5.98 5.65 -2.58
CA HIS A 52 -6.38 6.73 -3.47
C HIS A 52 -7.69 6.33 -4.14
N THR A 53 -8.73 7.12 -3.91
CA THR A 53 -10.09 6.89 -4.41
C THR A 53 -10.54 8.05 -5.25
N GLY A 54 -11.25 7.77 -6.35
CA GLY A 54 -11.73 8.81 -7.22
C GLY A 54 -12.85 8.35 -8.12
N PHE A 55 -13.43 9.28 -8.85
CA PHE A 55 -14.53 9.02 -9.77
C PHE A 55 -14.01 8.53 -11.12
N GLU A 56 -14.73 7.58 -11.72
CA GLU A 56 -14.46 7.14 -13.08
C GLU A 56 -15.63 7.50 -14.00
N TRP A 57 -15.47 8.57 -14.76
CA TRP A 57 -16.47 9.02 -15.75
C TRP A 57 -16.40 8.21 -17.04
N ASN A 58 -16.76 6.93 -16.97
CA ASN A 58 -16.94 6.08 -18.16
C ASN A 58 -18.27 6.41 -18.88
N LYS A 59 -18.49 5.87 -20.09
CA LYS A 59 -19.69 6.17 -20.89
C LYS A 59 -21.00 5.84 -20.15
N TYR A 60 -21.01 4.78 -19.35
CA TYR A 60 -22.18 4.40 -18.54
C TYR A 60 -22.40 5.40 -17.39
N ASN A 61 -21.35 5.76 -16.67
CA ASN A 61 -21.46 6.70 -15.57
C ASN A 61 -21.87 8.10 -16.06
N GLN A 62 -21.41 8.51 -17.23
CA GLN A 62 -21.83 9.77 -17.86
C GLN A 62 -23.33 9.83 -18.21
N THR A 63 -24.04 8.69 -18.34
CA THR A 63 -25.48 8.67 -18.62
C THR A 63 -26.33 8.58 -17.35
N HIS A 64 -25.74 8.25 -16.21
CA HIS A 64 -26.46 7.97 -14.96
C HIS A 64 -26.10 8.91 -13.81
N TYR A 65 -24.98 9.63 -13.91
CA TYR A 65 -24.46 10.51 -12.88
C TYR A 65 -24.10 11.88 -13.48
N ASP A 66 -24.10 12.89 -12.64
CA ASP A 66 -23.76 14.27 -12.98
C ASP A 66 -22.83 14.88 -11.91
N MET A 67 -22.44 16.14 -12.07
CA MET A 67 -21.50 16.78 -11.14
C MET A 67 -22.07 16.94 -9.73
N ASP A 68 -23.40 17.06 -9.60
CA ASP A 68 -24.08 17.22 -8.32
C ASP A 68 -24.35 15.86 -7.65
N ASN A 69 -24.47 14.80 -8.45
CA ASN A 69 -24.66 13.41 -8.05
C ASN A 69 -23.59 12.52 -8.72
N PRO A 70 -22.32 12.62 -8.28
CA PRO A 70 -21.23 11.89 -8.91
C PRO A 70 -21.36 10.37 -8.69
N PRO A 71 -20.74 9.55 -9.56
CA PRO A 71 -20.71 8.11 -9.38
C PRO A 71 -20.03 7.72 -8.06
N PRO A 72 -20.23 6.51 -7.55
CA PRO A 72 -19.47 6.02 -6.40
C PRO A 72 -17.96 6.09 -6.64
N LYS A 73 -17.18 6.50 -5.64
CA LYS A 73 -15.72 6.51 -5.71
C LYS A 73 -15.20 5.07 -5.85
N ILE A 74 -14.25 4.89 -6.75
CA ILE A 74 -13.54 3.62 -6.94
C ILE A 74 -12.09 3.75 -6.47
N VAL A 75 -11.48 2.62 -6.09
CA VAL A 75 -10.05 2.58 -5.78
C VAL A 75 -9.24 2.75 -7.07
N GLN A 76 -8.39 3.77 -7.10
CA GLN A 76 -7.52 4.11 -8.22
C GLN A 76 -6.05 3.80 -7.97
N GLY A 77 -5.67 3.53 -6.72
CA GLY A 77 -4.29 3.21 -6.36
C GLY A 77 -4.10 3.11 -4.85
N TYR A 78 -2.88 2.77 -4.46
CA TYR A 78 -2.48 2.67 -3.07
C TYR A 78 -1.11 3.32 -2.86
N LYS A 79 -0.90 3.85 -1.66
CA LYS A 79 0.39 4.35 -1.19
C LYS A 79 0.71 3.69 0.14
N PHE A 80 1.61 2.71 0.11
CA PHE A 80 2.13 2.07 1.30
C PHE A 80 3.39 2.80 1.77
N ASN A 81 3.43 3.11 3.06
CA ASN A 81 4.63 3.61 3.72
C ASN A 81 4.83 2.75 4.97
N ILE A 82 5.83 1.88 4.94
CA ILE A 82 6.10 0.92 6.02
C ILE A 82 7.44 1.28 6.65
N PHE A 83 7.48 1.26 7.97
CA PHE A 83 8.55 1.80 8.77
C PHE A 83 9.32 0.66 9.45
N TYR A 84 10.63 0.64 9.19
CA TYR A 84 11.57 -0.36 9.67
C TYR A 84 12.77 0.27 10.41
N PRO A 85 12.58 1.16 11.42
CA PRO A 85 13.68 1.85 12.10
C PRO A 85 14.72 0.91 12.73
N ASP A 86 14.24 -0.15 13.35
CA ASP A 86 15.04 -1.17 14.06
C ASP A 86 15.55 -2.31 13.16
N LEU A 87 15.58 -2.15 11.83
CA LEU A 87 16.05 -3.22 10.94
C LEU A 87 17.53 -3.51 11.24
N ILE A 88 17.85 -4.78 11.57
CA ILE A 88 19.19 -5.17 12.02
C ILE A 88 20.17 -5.06 10.87
N ASP A 89 19.81 -5.65 9.74
CA ASP A 89 20.58 -5.56 8.52
C ASP A 89 19.93 -4.55 7.56
N LYS A 90 20.52 -3.36 7.49
CA LYS A 90 20.09 -2.29 6.59
C LYS A 90 20.58 -2.48 5.15
N SER A 91 21.45 -3.47 4.89
CA SER A 91 21.89 -3.81 3.54
C SER A 91 20.81 -4.61 2.79
N THR A 92 20.00 -5.38 3.53
CA THR A 92 18.87 -6.12 2.97
C THR A 92 17.64 -5.22 2.90
N THR A 93 17.17 -4.96 1.68
CA THR A 93 15.97 -4.16 1.44
C THR A 93 14.69 -4.98 1.64
N PRO A 94 13.63 -4.42 2.22
CA PRO A 94 12.33 -5.07 2.28
C PRO A 94 11.80 -5.42 0.88
N GLU A 95 11.14 -6.55 0.78
CA GLU A 95 10.56 -7.08 -0.46
C GLU A 95 9.04 -7.14 -0.36
N TYR A 96 8.35 -7.21 -1.49
CA TYR A 96 6.91 -7.40 -1.53
C TYR A 96 6.52 -8.51 -2.50
N PHE A 97 5.42 -9.19 -2.17
CA PHE A 97 4.86 -10.30 -2.93
C PHE A 97 3.38 -10.05 -3.14
N LEU A 98 2.91 -10.23 -4.37
CA LEU A 98 1.50 -10.11 -4.73
C LEU A 98 0.94 -11.49 -5.04
N THR A 99 -0.08 -11.92 -4.30
CA THR A 99 -0.75 -13.21 -4.50
C THR A 99 -2.24 -12.97 -4.72
N SER A 100 -2.80 -13.46 -5.83
CA SER A 100 -4.25 -13.35 -6.07
C SER A 100 -5.03 -14.20 -5.06
N CYS A 101 -6.15 -13.69 -4.54
CA CYS A 101 -6.98 -14.46 -3.63
C CYS A 101 -7.69 -15.60 -4.39
N PRO A 102 -7.67 -16.85 -3.89
CA PRO A 102 -8.34 -17.97 -4.56
C PRO A 102 -9.87 -17.80 -4.57
N ASP A 103 -10.43 -17.24 -3.49
CA ASP A 103 -11.88 -17.08 -3.34
C ASP A 103 -12.45 -15.93 -4.18
N ASN A 104 -11.66 -14.89 -4.44
CA ASN A 104 -12.09 -13.72 -5.19
C ASN A 104 -10.95 -13.11 -6.00
N ARG A 105 -11.03 -13.25 -7.32
CA ARG A 105 -10.01 -12.77 -8.27
C ARG A 105 -9.93 -11.24 -8.36
N ASP A 106 -10.94 -10.52 -7.91
CA ASP A 106 -10.94 -9.05 -7.87
C ASP A 106 -10.03 -8.50 -6.77
N PHE A 107 -9.55 -9.36 -5.86
CA PHE A 107 -8.65 -9.00 -4.77
C PHE A 107 -7.37 -9.82 -4.79
N ALA A 108 -6.32 -9.22 -4.27
CA ALA A 108 -5.02 -9.83 -4.07
C ALA A 108 -4.49 -9.48 -2.67
N ILE A 109 -3.66 -10.36 -2.14
CA ILE A 109 -2.90 -10.16 -0.92
C ILE A 109 -1.54 -9.60 -1.32
N LEU A 110 -1.25 -8.38 -0.86
CA LEU A 110 0.07 -7.76 -0.97
C LEU A 110 0.80 -7.98 0.35
N ARG A 111 1.78 -8.88 0.35
CA ARG A 111 2.63 -9.21 1.50
C ARG A 111 3.94 -8.44 1.42
N PHE A 112 4.36 -7.84 2.52
CA PHE A 112 5.64 -7.21 2.69
C PHE A 112 6.50 -8.07 3.61
N HIS A 113 7.67 -8.43 3.13
CA HIS A 113 8.67 -9.19 3.85
C HIS A 113 9.85 -8.30 4.19
N ALA A 114 10.29 -8.37 5.44
CA ALA A 114 11.48 -7.68 5.90
C ALA A 114 12.36 -8.62 6.71
N GLY A 115 13.61 -8.20 6.91
CA GLY A 115 14.53 -8.91 7.78
C GLY A 115 14.17 -8.78 9.27
N PRO A 116 14.89 -9.50 10.14
CA PRO A 116 14.73 -9.41 11.59
C PRO A 116 14.89 -7.95 12.09
N PRO A 117 14.13 -7.52 13.11
CA PRO A 117 13.19 -8.29 13.93
C PRO A 117 11.73 -8.21 13.45
N TYR A 118 11.49 -7.80 12.19
CA TYR A 118 10.14 -7.52 11.73
C TYR A 118 9.42 -8.77 11.24
N GLU A 119 8.17 -8.90 11.65
CA GLU A 119 7.24 -9.86 11.09
C GLU A 119 6.72 -9.35 9.75
N ASP A 120 6.33 -10.31 8.90
CA ASP A 120 5.69 -10.00 7.63
C ASP A 120 4.30 -9.43 7.87
N ILE A 121 3.94 -8.44 7.05
CA ILE A 121 2.60 -7.85 7.08
C ILE A 121 1.98 -7.98 5.70
N ALA A 122 0.67 -8.17 5.65
CA ALA A 122 -0.04 -8.27 4.39
C ALA A 122 -1.31 -7.44 4.39
N PHE A 123 -1.70 -6.99 3.21
CA PHE A 123 -2.91 -6.20 3.02
C PHE A 123 -3.73 -6.75 1.87
N LYS A 124 -5.05 -6.73 2.03
CA LYS A 124 -5.98 -7.09 0.95
C LYS A 124 -6.22 -5.88 0.05
N ILE A 125 -5.77 -5.95 -1.19
CA ILE A 125 -5.90 -4.87 -2.18
C ILE A 125 -6.72 -5.33 -3.39
N VAL A 126 -7.19 -4.37 -4.18
CA VAL A 126 -7.81 -4.66 -5.49
C VAL A 126 -6.77 -5.23 -6.45
N ASN A 127 -7.12 -6.30 -7.14
CA ASN A 127 -6.27 -6.99 -8.12
C ASN A 127 -6.47 -6.42 -9.52
N ARG A 128 -5.85 -5.27 -9.78
CA ARG A 128 -5.80 -4.63 -11.11
C ARG A 128 -4.36 -4.38 -11.52
N GLU A 129 -4.12 -4.26 -12.83
CA GLU A 129 -2.78 -4.00 -13.36
C GLU A 129 -2.24 -2.64 -12.87
N TRP A 130 -1.00 -2.63 -12.39
CA TRP A 130 -0.34 -1.42 -11.88
C TRP A 130 0.29 -0.59 -13.01
N GLU A 131 0.25 0.71 -12.83
CA GLU A 131 0.97 1.67 -13.65
C GLU A 131 2.37 1.89 -13.06
N TYR A 132 3.40 1.37 -13.73
CA TYR A 132 4.80 1.43 -13.29
C TYR A 132 5.53 2.72 -13.70
N SER A 133 4.84 3.67 -14.35
CA SER A 133 5.44 4.92 -14.77
C SER A 133 5.73 5.85 -13.58
N TYR A 134 7.01 6.21 -13.37
CA TYR A 134 7.42 7.24 -12.40
C TYR A 134 6.73 8.59 -12.63
N LYS A 135 6.47 8.95 -13.90
CA LYS A 135 5.73 10.18 -14.26
C LYS A 135 4.28 10.16 -13.77
N ARG A 136 3.73 8.97 -13.53
CA ARG A 136 2.36 8.74 -13.02
C ARG A 136 2.35 8.38 -11.54
N GLY A 137 3.44 8.65 -10.82
CA GLY A 137 3.50 8.52 -9.37
C GLY A 137 3.91 7.13 -8.85
N PHE A 138 4.33 6.21 -9.73
CA PHE A 138 4.92 4.96 -9.28
C PHE A 138 6.18 5.22 -8.44
N ARG A 139 6.28 4.56 -7.28
CA ARG A 139 7.44 4.62 -6.41
C ARG A 139 7.62 3.26 -5.73
N CYS A 140 8.83 2.73 -5.79
CA CYS A 140 9.23 1.53 -5.04
C CYS A 140 10.65 1.76 -4.54
N GLN A 141 10.81 2.21 -3.30
CA GLN A 141 12.12 2.54 -2.74
C GLN A 141 12.17 2.32 -1.23
N PHE A 142 13.37 2.00 -0.73
CA PHE A 142 13.67 1.96 0.70
C PHE A 142 14.69 3.04 1.06
N HIS A 143 14.29 4.02 1.86
CA HIS A 143 15.16 5.12 2.29
C HIS A 143 14.77 5.64 3.67
N ASN A 144 15.74 6.05 4.50
CA ASN A 144 15.51 6.52 5.88
C ASN A 144 14.70 5.54 6.74
N ASN A 145 14.92 4.23 6.55
CA ASN A 145 14.16 3.16 7.19
C ASN A 145 12.66 3.15 6.84
N ILE A 146 12.27 3.78 5.72
CA ILE A 146 10.91 3.81 5.21
C ILE A 146 10.89 3.07 3.88
N PHE A 147 10.08 2.01 3.81
CA PHE A 147 9.73 1.37 2.55
C PHE A 147 8.50 2.05 1.96
N GLN A 148 8.67 2.62 0.77
CA GLN A 148 7.62 3.33 0.05
C GLN A 148 7.25 2.53 -1.19
N LEU A 149 6.01 2.06 -1.24
CA LEU A 149 5.42 1.42 -2.41
C LEU A 149 4.14 2.16 -2.80
N TRP A 150 4.24 3.01 -3.82
CA TRP A 150 3.14 3.82 -4.33
C TRP A 150 2.86 3.41 -5.77
N PHE A 151 1.59 3.18 -6.07
CA PHE A 151 1.17 2.85 -7.42
C PHE A 151 -0.28 3.28 -7.64
N HIS A 152 -0.58 3.57 -8.90
CA HIS A 152 -1.93 3.70 -9.39
C HIS A 152 -2.25 2.51 -10.29
N PHE A 153 -3.54 2.21 -10.46
CA PHE A 153 -3.97 1.24 -11.44
C PHE A 153 -3.95 1.83 -12.84
N LYS A 154 -3.64 1.00 -13.84
CA LYS A 154 -3.74 1.40 -15.25
C LYS A 154 -5.18 1.77 -15.59
N ARG A 155 -5.32 2.88 -16.31
CA ARG A 155 -6.61 3.34 -16.85
C ARG A 155 -6.68 2.95 -18.32
N TYR A 156 -7.50 1.96 -18.65
CA TYR A 156 -7.76 1.64 -20.04
C TYR A 156 -8.82 2.60 -20.57
N ARG A 157 -8.43 3.43 -21.54
CA ARG A 157 -9.40 4.17 -22.34
C ARG A 157 -9.91 3.24 -23.43
N TYR A 158 -11.19 2.92 -23.39
CA TYR A 158 -11.83 2.23 -24.50
C TYR A 158 -11.69 3.10 -25.76
N ARG A 159 -10.98 2.59 -26.77
CA ARG A 159 -10.94 3.18 -28.11
C ARG A 159 -11.97 2.44 -28.97
N ARG A 160 -12.91 3.20 -29.52
CA ARG A 160 -13.87 2.71 -30.52
C ARG A 160 -13.18 2.50 -31.86
#